data_AF-A0A160SXB0-F1
#
_entry.id   AF-A0A160SXB0-F1
#
_cell.length_a   1.000
_cell.length_b   1.000
_cell.length_c   1.000
_cell.angle_alpha   90.00
_cell.angle_beta   90.00
_cell.angle_gamma   90.00
#
_symmetry.space_group_name_H-M   'P 1'
#
loop_
_entity.id
_entity.type
_entity.pdbx_description
1 polymer ?
#
loop_
_entity_poly.entity_id
_entity_poly.type
_entity_poly.pdbx_seq_one_letter_code
_entity_poly.pdbx_strand_id
1 'polypeptide(L)'
;MTTITETIWPAVVSTVGFEEDNSLLAMHFSEIEEEAENVLELLTVLRNNAYHSDRDQARDTAADLTIALEHLSHHLGELLPRLQEQLDIQP
;
A
#
# COMPACT_ATOMS: atom_id res chain seq x y z
N MET A 1 -7.03 12.98 13.37
CA MET A 1 -6.97 11.83 14.28
C MET A 1 -5.70 11.11 13.90
N THR A 2 -4.75 10.94 14.82
CA THR A 2 -3.54 10.19 14.53
C THR A 2 -3.93 8.73 14.34
N THR A 3 -3.60 8.10 13.22
CA THR A 3 -3.93 6.69 12.99
C THR A 3 -3.11 5.80 13.93
N ILE A 4 -3.58 4.57 14.19
CA ILE A 4 -2.80 3.58 14.97
C ILE A 4 -1.43 3.37 14.31
N THR A 5 -1.44 3.32 12.98
CA THR A 5 -0.31 3.32 12.05
C THR A 5 0.68 4.46 12.34
N GLU A 6 0.26 5.72 12.33
CA GLU A 6 1.11 6.88 12.69
C GLU A 6 1.66 6.83 14.12
N THR A 7 0.98 6.12 15.02
CA THR A 7 1.40 5.98 16.43
C THR A 7 2.42 4.85 16.62
N ILE A 8 2.30 3.75 15.87
CA ILE A 8 3.11 2.54 16.04
C ILE A 8 4.35 2.54 15.13
N TRP A 9 4.26 3.08 13.91
CA TRP A 9 5.34 3.01 12.94
C TRP A 9 6.67 3.61 13.40
N PRO A 10 6.71 4.77 14.09
CA PRO A 10 7.97 5.28 14.63
C PRO A 10 8.67 4.30 15.58
N ALA A 11 7.90 3.54 16.37
CA ALA A 11 8.43 2.52 17.27
C ALA A 11 8.91 1.27 16.52
N VAL A 12 8.18 0.84 15.49
CA VAL A 12 8.59 -0.29 14.64
C VAL A 12 9.89 0.04 13.90
N VAL A 13 9.93 1.19 13.24
CA VAL A 13 11.09 1.68 12.47
C VAL A 13 12.32 1.77 13.37
N SER A 14 12.18 2.35 14.58
CA SER A 14 13.25 2.37 15.58
C SER A 14 13.67 0.97 16.05
N THR A 15 12.74 0.04 16.26
CA THR A 15 13.03 -1.33 16.70
C THR A 15 13.81 -2.13 15.65
N VAL A 16 13.52 -1.89 14.37
CA VAL A 16 14.21 -2.54 13.24
C VAL A 16 15.57 -1.88 12.95
N GLY A 17 15.91 -0.78 13.63
CA GLY A 17 17.20 -0.11 13.49
C GLY A 17 17.27 0.88 12.32
N PHE A 18 16.11 1.30 11.83
CA PHE A 18 15.99 2.36 10.84
C PHE A 18 15.94 3.67 11.61
N GLU A 19 17.06 4.40 11.69
CA GLU A 19 17.16 5.64 12.48
C GLU A 19 17.15 6.90 11.58
N GLU A 20 17.41 6.76 10.28
CA GLU A 20 17.28 7.80 9.27
C GLU A 20 15.94 7.68 8.52
N ASP A 21 15.31 8.83 8.21
CA ASP A 21 14.06 8.93 7.44
C ASP A 21 12.80 8.28 8.06
N ASN A 22 12.72 8.16 9.39
CA ASN A 22 11.61 7.49 10.08
C ASN A 22 10.21 8.00 9.71
N SER A 23 10.05 9.31 9.52
CA SER A 23 8.77 9.89 9.12
C SER A 23 8.37 9.54 7.69
N LEU A 24 9.34 9.44 6.79
CA LEU A 24 9.09 9.11 5.38
C LEU A 24 8.80 7.62 5.21
N LEU A 25 9.54 6.75 5.91
CA LEU A 25 9.23 5.32 5.96
C LEU A 25 7.83 5.07 6.55
N ALA A 26 7.50 5.72 7.68
CA ALA A 26 6.19 5.59 8.32
C ALA A 26 5.04 6.05 7.40
N MET A 27 5.23 7.14 6.64
CA MET A 27 4.26 7.58 5.63
C MET A 27 4.08 6.51 4.56
N HIS A 28 5.15 6.02 3.93
CA HIS A 28 5.03 4.98 2.91
C HIS A 28 4.38 3.69 3.42
N PHE A 29 4.69 3.26 4.65
CA PHE A 29 4.00 2.11 5.25
C PHE A 29 2.51 2.38 5.46
N SER A 30 2.13 3.57 5.92
CA SER A 30 0.73 3.97 6.07
C SER A 30 -0.02 3.96 4.74
N GLU A 31 0.56 4.56 3.71
CA GLU A 31 -0.03 4.60 2.36
C GLU A 31 -0.13 3.20 1.76
N ILE A 32 0.84 2.30 2.00
CA ILE A 32 0.76 0.90 1.57
C ILE A 32 -0.39 0.16 2.26
N GLU A 33 -0.59 0.38 3.56
CA GLU A 33 -1.72 -0.22 4.29
C GLU A 33 -3.06 0.25 3.71
N GLU A 34 -3.22 1.55 3.49
CA GLU A 34 -4.43 2.15 2.93
C GLU A 34 -4.70 1.67 1.49
N GLU A 35 -3.69 1.71 0.62
CA GLU A 35 -3.86 1.28 -0.77
C GLU A 35 -4.04 -0.24 -0.90
N ALA A 36 -3.46 -1.05 0.00
CA ALA A 36 -3.73 -2.48 0.03
C ALA A 36 -5.18 -2.79 0.44
N GLU A 37 -5.75 -2.04 1.39
CA GLU A 37 -7.18 -2.14 1.74
C GLU A 37 -8.07 -1.75 0.56
N ASN A 38 -7.76 -0.61 -0.08
CA ASN A 38 -8.47 -0.12 -1.27
C ASN A 38 -8.45 -1.16 -2.42
N VAL A 39 -7.29 -1.73 -2.72
CA VAL A 39 -7.15 -2.80 -3.74
C VAL A 39 -8.01 -4.02 -3.40
N LEU A 40 -8.04 -4.44 -2.12
CA LEU A 40 -8.85 -5.58 -1.69
C LEU A 40 -10.36 -5.31 -1.83
N GLU A 41 -10.79 -4.10 -1.51
CA GLU A 41 -12.18 -3.66 -1.69
C GLU A 41 -12.56 -3.68 -3.18
N LEU A 42 -11.75 -3.05 -4.04
CA LEU A 42 -11.99 -3.00 -5.48
C LEU A 42 -12.01 -4.38 -6.13
N LEU A 43 -11.13 -5.30 -5.71
CA LEU A 43 -11.17 -6.70 -6.16
C LEU A 43 -12.48 -7.40 -5.75
N THR A 44 -13.01 -7.08 -4.56
CA THR A 44 -14.27 -7.64 -4.07
C THR A 44 -15.45 -7.11 -4.89
N VAL A 45 -15.49 -5.81 -5.14
CA VAL A 45 -16.51 -5.17 -5.99
C VAL A 45 -16.43 -5.69 -7.42
N LEU A 46 -15.23 -5.79 -8.00
CA LEU A 46 -15.01 -6.30 -9.35
C LEU A 46 -15.52 -7.74 -9.51
N ARG A 47 -15.20 -8.62 -8.54
CA ARG A 47 -15.73 -10.00 -8.52
C ARG A 47 -17.25 -10.02 -8.44
N ASN A 48 -17.83 -9.14 -7.62
CA ASN A 48 -19.28 -9.04 -7.49
C ASN A 48 -19.95 -8.56 -8.80
N ASN A 49 -19.40 -7.54 -9.45
CA ASN A 49 -19.90 -7.02 -10.73
C ASN A 49 -19.78 -8.08 -11.84
N ALA A 50 -18.66 -8.80 -11.88
CA ALA A 50 -18.46 -9.91 -12.81
C ALA A 50 -19.44 -11.07 -12.57
N TYR A 51 -19.70 -11.44 -11.31
CA TYR A 51 -20.67 -12.47 -10.95
C TYR A 51 -22.08 -12.12 -11.45
N HIS A 52 -22.47 -10.85 -11.35
CA HIS A 52 -23.76 -10.36 -11.82
C HIS A 52 -23.79 -10.05 -13.33
N SER A 53 -22.68 -10.31 -14.06
CA SER A 53 -22.54 -9.99 -15.48
C SER A 53 -22.77 -8.51 -15.82
N ASP A 54 -22.52 -7.60 -14.86
CA ASP A 54 -22.59 -6.16 -15.09
C ASP A 54 -21.27 -5.68 -15.70
N ARG A 55 -21.23 -5.70 -17.03
CA ARG A 55 -20.03 -5.39 -17.80
C ARG A 55 -19.53 -3.96 -17.59
N ASP A 56 -20.43 -3.00 -17.55
CA ASP A 56 -20.06 -1.58 -17.50
C ASP A 56 -19.49 -1.25 -16.12
N GLN A 57 -20.15 -1.68 -15.04
CA GLN A 57 -19.61 -1.50 -13.69
C GLN A 57 -18.32 -2.30 -13.49
N ALA A 58 -18.21 -3.52 -14.00
CA ALA A 58 -16.97 -4.28 -13.91
C ALA A 58 -15.80 -3.58 -14.62
N ARG A 59 -16.06 -2.92 -15.76
CA ARG A 59 -15.04 -2.16 -16.49
C ARG A 59 -14.59 -0.93 -15.72
N ASP A 60 -15.53 -0.17 -15.16
CA ASP A 60 -15.22 1.02 -14.37
C ASP A 60 -14.43 0.65 -13.11
N THR A 61 -14.87 -0.37 -12.36
CA THR A 61 -14.13 -0.88 -11.19
C THR A 61 -12.73 -1.40 -11.58
N ALA A 62 -12.57 -2.01 -12.75
CA ALA A 62 -11.25 -2.46 -13.22
C ALA A 62 -10.31 -1.29 -13.54
N ALA A 63 -10.85 -0.16 -14.02
CA ALA A 63 -10.07 1.06 -14.23
C ALA A 63 -9.61 1.64 -12.87
N ASP A 64 -10.51 1.74 -11.90
CA ASP A 64 -10.19 2.20 -10.55
C ASP A 64 -9.17 1.29 -9.87
N LEU A 65 -9.32 -0.04 -10.01
CA LEU A 65 -8.35 -1.01 -9.51
C LEU A 65 -6.96 -0.81 -10.13
N THR A 66 -6.88 -0.44 -11.40
CA THR A 66 -5.60 -0.17 -12.06
C THR A 66 -4.90 1.03 -11.42
N ILE A 67 -5.65 2.10 -11.13
CA ILE A 67 -5.14 3.30 -10.47
C ILE A 67 -4.65 2.98 -9.04
N ALA A 68 -5.44 2.24 -8.27
CA ALA A 68 -5.05 1.84 -6.91
C ALA A 68 -3.78 0.97 -6.91
N LEU A 69 -3.64 0.06 -7.89
CA LEU A 69 -2.42 -0.74 -8.06
C LEU A 69 -1.20 0.12 -8.44
N GLU A 70 -1.39 1.18 -9.24
CA GLU A 70 -0.32 2.13 -9.57
C GLU A 70 0.14 2.90 -8.33
N HIS A 71 -0.77 3.36 -7.48
CA HIS A 71 -0.44 4.02 -6.22
C HIS A 71 0.32 3.08 -5.27
N LEU A 72 -0.20 1.85 -5.07
CA LEU A 72 0.48 0.84 -4.26
C LEU A 72 1.88 0.53 -4.81
N SER A 73 2.01 0.38 -6.13
CA SER A 73 3.30 0.15 -6.77
C SER A 73 4.26 1.33 -6.58
N HIS A 74 3.77 2.57 -6.58
CA HIS A 74 4.59 3.75 -6.34
C HIS A 74 5.19 3.71 -4.93
N HIS A 75 4.36 3.52 -3.89
CA HIS A 75 4.86 3.47 -2.52
C HIS A 75 5.77 2.28 -2.24
N LEU A 76 5.50 1.11 -2.82
CA LEU A 76 6.42 -0.04 -2.78
C LEU A 76 7.75 0.27 -3.47
N GLY A 77 7.72 0.97 -4.62
CA GLY A 77 8.91 1.36 -5.36
C GLY A 77 9.81 2.34 -4.61
N GLU A 78 9.23 3.23 -3.80
CA GLU A 78 9.98 4.16 -2.94
C GLU A 78 10.51 3.47 -1.66
N LEU A 79 9.72 2.55 -1.09
CA LEU A 79 10.05 1.91 0.20
C LEU A 79 11.04 0.75 0.06
N LEU A 80 10.85 -0.15 -0.92
CA LEU A 80 11.62 -1.39 -1.01
C LEU A 80 13.13 -1.18 -1.16
N PRO A 81 13.63 -0.26 -2.02
CA PRO A 81 15.07 -0.05 -2.15
C PRO A 81 15.73 0.39 -0.84
N ARG A 82 15.04 1.25 -0.08
CA ARG A 82 15.52 1.75 1.23
C ARG A 82 15.59 0.61 2.24
N LEU A 83 14.55 -0.24 2.30
CA LEU A 83 14.55 -1.41 3.18
C LEU A 83 15.64 -2.41 2.80
N GLN A 84 15.84 -2.65 1.51
CA GLN A 84 16.90 -3.54 1.01
C GLN A 84 18.29 -3.03 1.39
N GLU A 85 18.54 -1.73 1.22
CA GLU A 85 19.79 -1.09 1.62
C GLU A 85 20.02 -1.17 3.13
N GLN A 86 19.02 -0.81 3.95
CA GLN A 86 19.16 -0.79 5.41
C GLN A 86 19.26 -2.20 6.02
N LEU A 87 18.67 -3.21 5.37
CA LEU A 87 18.69 -4.59 5.86
C LEU A 87 19.79 -5.46 5.21
N ASP A 88 20.62 -4.90 4.33
CA ASP A 88 21.64 -5.64 3.56
C ASP A 88 21.05 -6.85 2.80
N ILE A 89 19.87 -6.66 2.19
CA ILE A 89 19.16 -7.69 1.41
C ILE A 89 19.42 -7.44 -0.07
N GLN A 90 19.98 -8.43 -0.77
CA GLN A 90 20.09 -8.39 -2.24
C GLN A 90 18.78 -8.84 -2.92
N PRO A 91 18.43 -8.29 -4.11
CA PRO A 91 17.25 -8.68 -4.87
C PRO A 91 17.22 -10.16 -5.29
#